data_AF-A0A4R6WSV2-F1
#
_entry.id   AF-A0A4R6WSV2-F1
#
_cell.length_a   1.000
_cell.length_b   1.000
_cell.length_c   1.000
_cell.angle_alpha   90.00
_cell.angle_beta   90.00
_cell.angle_gamma   90.00
#
_symmetry.space_group_name_H-M   'P 1'
#
loop_
_entity.id
_entity.type
_entity.pdbx_description
1 polymer ?
#
loop_
_entity_poly.entity_id
_entity_poly.type
_entity_poly.pdbx_seq_one_letter_code
_entity_poly.pdbx_strand_id
1 'polypeptide(L)'
;MKLYLGPLSLFSWKVAIALDEKGIPHEREFVAFSQERGYEPRHPVVLAVNPKRQVPVLVDGDLGLFDSTAILEYLEDRYPEPPLYPAEPAARARCRLAELDADEVLFAPVRHLLFRTEPPHADAAIHARRLADGKAAEGEIAGRFAALAARLDGASGGGPFICGGALTVADIATFMTVLFTQRLRGPDLAPYVPLAGWYRRLLDRPAFAQAAAAIAAADRRLSPALGA
;
A
#
# COMPACT_ATOMS: atom_id res chain seq x y z
N MET A 1 13.47 -1.06 17.67
CA MET A 1 12.58 -0.32 16.76
C MET A 1 11.16 -0.91 16.84
N LYS A 2 10.13 -0.07 16.88
CA LYS A 2 8.71 -0.49 16.90
C LYS A 2 7.90 0.27 15.86
N LEU A 3 7.14 -0.46 15.04
CA LEU A 3 6.19 0.07 14.06
C LEU A 3 4.77 -0.02 14.61
N TYR A 4 4.07 1.12 14.68
CA TYR A 4 2.64 1.21 14.95
C TYR A 4 1.89 1.26 13.62
N LEU A 5 1.09 0.22 13.35
CA LEU A 5 0.51 -0.04 12.05
C LEU A 5 -0.99 -0.31 12.14
N GLY A 6 -1.72 0.10 11.11
CA GLY A 6 -3.12 -0.27 10.94
C GLY A 6 -3.26 -1.62 10.24
N PRO A 7 -4.17 -2.51 10.68
CA PRO A 7 -4.32 -3.84 10.08
C PRO A 7 -4.74 -3.78 8.60
N LEU A 8 -5.48 -2.75 8.22
CA LEU A 8 -5.99 -2.51 6.86
C LEU A 8 -5.44 -1.19 6.27
N SER A 9 -4.24 -0.77 6.67
CA SER A 9 -3.56 0.42 6.13
C SER A 9 -2.48 0.02 5.12
N LEU A 10 -2.66 0.36 3.85
CA LEU A 10 -1.67 0.08 2.82
C LEU A 10 -0.32 0.73 3.10
N PHE A 11 -0.32 1.97 3.62
CA PHE A 11 0.89 2.72 3.94
C PHE A 11 1.66 2.12 5.10
N SER A 12 0.95 1.50 6.06
CA SER A 12 1.62 0.82 7.17
C SER A 12 2.29 -0.47 6.72
N TRP A 13 1.62 -1.24 5.86
CA TRP A 13 2.20 -2.45 5.28
C TRP A 13 3.33 -2.15 4.30
N LYS A 14 3.31 -1.00 3.61
CA LYS A 14 4.45 -0.51 2.83
C LYS A 14 5.73 -0.44 3.68
N VAL A 15 5.65 0.17 4.87
CA VAL A 15 6.78 0.25 5.81
C VAL A 15 7.14 -1.13 6.37
N ALA A 16 6.15 -1.94 6.74
CA ALA A 16 6.39 -3.28 7.28
C ALA A 16 7.14 -4.20 6.29
N ILE A 17 6.74 -4.18 5.01
CA ILE A 17 7.43 -4.92 3.95
C ILE A 17 8.87 -4.43 3.79
N ALA A 18 9.10 -3.12 3.76
CA ALA A 18 10.45 -2.59 3.64
C ALA A 18 11.36 -2.99 4.81
N LEU A 19 10.86 -2.98 6.04
CA LEU A 19 11.60 -3.45 7.21
C LEU A 19 11.98 -4.94 7.08
N ASP A 20 11.05 -5.77 6.63
CA ASP A 20 11.29 -7.21 6.41
C ASP A 20 12.28 -7.48 5.27
N GLU A 21 12.10 -6.82 4.13
CA GLU A 21 12.98 -6.94 2.96
C GLU A 21 14.40 -6.50 3.28
N LYS A 22 14.56 -5.52 4.18
CA LYS A 22 15.86 -5.07 4.68
C LYS A 22 16.41 -5.93 5.83
N GLY A 23 15.64 -6.90 6.32
CA GLY A 23 16.03 -7.76 7.44
C GLY A 23 16.19 -7.03 8.78
N ILE A 24 15.52 -5.89 8.96
CA ILE A 24 15.66 -5.05 10.16
C ILE A 24 14.77 -5.62 11.28
N PRO A 25 15.34 -6.02 12.43
CA PRO A 25 14.55 -6.49 13.57
C PRO A 25 13.65 -5.36 14.09
N HIS A 26 12.35 -5.63 14.16
CA HIS A 26 11.37 -4.67 14.63
C HIS A 26 10.17 -5.34 15.30
N GLU A 27 9.54 -4.62 16.21
CA GLU A 27 8.24 -5.00 16.77
C GLU A 27 7.11 -4.36 15.96
N ARG A 28 5.98 -5.06 15.85
CA ARG A 28 4.75 -4.58 15.20
C ARG A 28 3.65 -4.45 16.23
N GLU A 29 3.12 -3.24 16.38
CA GLU A 29 1.98 -2.97 17.25
C GLU A 29 0.77 -2.54 16.41
N PHE A 30 -0.23 -3.41 16.34
CA PHE A 30 -1.44 -3.13 15.60
C PHE A 30 -2.32 -2.12 16.35
N VAL A 31 -2.51 -0.96 15.74
CA VAL A 31 -3.45 0.05 16.23
C VAL A 31 -4.87 -0.40 15.92
N ALA A 32 -5.73 -0.35 16.94
CA ALA A 32 -7.13 -0.76 16.83
C ALA A 32 -7.86 -0.01 15.70
N PHE A 33 -8.59 -0.76 14.89
CA PHE A 33 -9.36 -0.24 13.76
C PHE A 33 -10.68 -1.02 13.62
N SER A 34 -11.77 -0.31 13.33
CA SER A 34 -13.01 -0.90 12.82
C SER A 34 -13.54 -0.05 11.66
N GLN A 35 -14.40 -0.62 10.82
CA GLN A 35 -14.98 0.11 9.69
C GLN A 35 -15.96 1.20 10.14
N GLU A 36 -16.62 0.98 11.29
CA GLU A 36 -17.60 1.91 11.86
C GLU A 36 -16.94 3.09 12.56
N ARG A 37 -15.82 2.85 13.27
CA ARG A 37 -15.18 3.84 14.14
C ARG A 37 -13.84 4.33 13.62
N GLY A 38 -13.32 3.75 12.55
CA GLY A 38 -11.95 3.96 12.11
C GLY A 38 -10.98 3.63 13.25
N TYR A 39 -10.05 4.55 13.52
CA TYR A 39 -9.01 4.41 14.54
C TYR A 39 -9.41 5.01 15.92
N GLU A 40 -10.70 5.06 16.26
CA GLU A 40 -11.14 5.54 17.56
C GLU A 40 -11.32 4.40 18.59
N PRO A 41 -10.80 4.54 19.83
CA PRO A 41 -10.03 5.68 20.33
C PRO A 41 -8.61 5.71 19.75
N ARG A 42 -8.09 6.91 19.50
CA ARG A 42 -6.75 7.11 18.94
C ARG A 42 -5.66 6.54 19.84
N HIS A 43 -4.69 5.87 19.23
CA HIS A 43 -3.54 5.33 19.94
C HIS A 43 -2.66 6.46 20.51
N PRO A 44 -2.28 6.43 21.81
CA PRO A 44 -1.51 7.51 22.44
C PRO A 44 -0.19 7.82 21.73
N VAL A 45 0.56 6.80 21.32
CA VAL A 45 1.84 7.01 20.61
C VAL A 45 1.63 7.63 19.23
N VAL A 46 0.57 7.23 18.51
CA VAL A 46 0.25 7.81 17.20
C VAL A 46 -0.12 9.28 17.35
N LEU A 47 -0.86 9.63 18.39
CA LEU A 47 -1.21 11.02 18.71
C LEU A 47 0.02 11.86 19.08
N ALA A 48 0.95 11.30 19.84
CA ALA A 48 2.15 12.00 20.27
C ALA A 48 3.12 12.27 19.13
N VAL A 49 3.29 11.31 18.21
CA VAL A 49 4.29 11.38 17.13
C VAL A 49 3.74 12.02 15.85
N ASN A 50 2.51 11.67 15.44
CA ASN A 50 1.97 12.10 14.16
C ASN A 50 0.89 13.18 14.33
N PRO A 51 1.13 14.44 13.93
CA PRO A 51 0.13 15.51 14.00
C PRO A 51 -1.11 15.23 13.12
N LYS A 52 -0.98 14.41 12.06
CA LYS A 52 -2.11 13.93 11.24
C LYS A 52 -2.94 12.86 11.96
N ARG A 53 -2.47 12.31 13.09
CA ARG A 53 -3.13 11.27 13.91
C ARG A 53 -3.41 9.98 13.13
N GLN A 54 -2.47 9.61 12.25
CA GLN A 54 -2.59 8.48 11.33
C GLN A 54 -1.43 7.50 11.51
N VAL A 55 -1.67 6.24 11.15
CA VAL A 55 -0.63 5.23 10.96
C VAL A 55 -0.11 5.28 9.52
N PRO A 56 1.14 4.87 9.25
CA PRO A 56 2.12 4.33 10.20
C PRO A 56 2.81 5.39 11.07
N VAL A 57 3.30 4.93 12.22
CA VAL A 57 4.32 5.61 13.03
C VAL A 57 5.44 4.64 13.34
N LEU A 58 6.70 5.05 13.15
CA LEU A 58 7.88 4.28 13.52
C LEU A 58 8.56 4.96 14.72
N VAL A 59 8.92 4.18 15.73
CA VAL A 59 9.74 4.63 16.87
C VAL A 59 11.05 3.86 16.88
N ASP A 60 12.16 4.59 16.83
CA ASP A 60 13.53 4.05 16.90
C ASP A 60 14.33 4.80 17.98
N GLY A 61 14.43 4.21 19.18
CA GLY A 61 14.95 4.91 20.36
C GLY A 61 14.06 6.12 20.70
N ASP A 62 14.66 7.30 20.80
CA ASP A 62 13.96 8.55 21.09
C ASP A 62 13.36 9.22 19.83
N LEU A 63 13.64 8.69 18.63
CA LEU A 63 13.14 9.24 17.38
C LEU A 63 11.77 8.65 17.02
N GLY A 64 10.76 9.52 16.95
CA GLY A 64 9.44 9.21 16.40
C GLY A 64 9.29 9.75 14.98
N LEU A 65 8.92 8.89 14.04
CA LEU A 65 8.70 9.22 12.63
C LEU A 65 7.28 8.88 12.21
N PHE A 66 6.71 9.71 11.35
CA PHE A 66 5.44 9.49 10.69
C PHE A 66 5.60 9.77 9.20
N ASP A 67 4.56 9.44 8.41
CA ASP A 67 4.57 9.46 6.95
C ASP A 67 5.40 8.30 6.37
N SER A 68 4.75 7.43 5.60
CA SER A 68 5.39 6.20 5.14
C SER A 68 6.60 6.45 4.25
N THR A 69 6.60 7.52 3.43
CA THR A 69 7.74 7.80 2.54
C THR A 69 8.90 8.38 3.34
N ALA A 70 8.64 9.29 4.28
CA ALA A 70 9.68 9.80 5.17
C ALA A 70 10.31 8.67 6.03
N ILE A 71 9.50 7.73 6.50
CA ILE A 71 10.00 6.54 7.21
C ILE A 71 10.89 5.69 6.29
N LEU A 72 10.50 5.45 5.03
CA LEU A 72 11.31 4.66 4.09
C LEU A 72 12.63 5.33 3.75
N GLU A 73 12.65 6.64 3.55
CA GLU A 73 13.88 7.42 3.32
C GLU A 73 14.82 7.32 4.54
N TYR A 74 14.29 7.45 5.77
CA TYR A 74 15.08 7.23 6.99
C TYR A 74 15.68 5.82 7.05
N LEU A 75 14.90 4.80 6.70
CA LEU A 75 15.37 3.41 6.69
C LEU A 75 16.45 3.19 5.63
N GLU A 76 16.37 3.85 4.48
CA GLU A 76 17.40 3.79 3.44
C GLU A 76 18.70 4.48 3.90
N ASP A 77 18.61 5.64 4.54
CA ASP A 77 19.78 6.38 5.04
C ASP A 77 20.48 5.63 6.20
N ARG A 78 19.70 5.06 7.13
CA ARG A 78 20.24 4.39 8.32
C ARG A 78 20.68 2.95 8.06
N TYR A 79 20.00 2.25 7.16
CA TYR A 79 20.23 0.85 6.84
C TYR A 79 20.36 0.70 5.31
N PRO A 80 21.46 1.14 4.69
CA PRO A 80 21.55 1.22 3.22
C PRO A 80 21.48 -0.14 2.51
N GLU A 81 21.73 -1.25 3.21
CA GLU A 81 21.77 -2.59 2.64
C GLU A 81 20.66 -3.50 3.22
N PRO A 82 19.96 -4.28 2.37
CA PRO A 82 19.89 -4.14 0.91
C PRO A 82 19.20 -2.83 0.49
N PRO A 83 19.60 -2.21 -0.65
CA PRO A 83 19.04 -0.94 -1.10
C PRO A 83 17.61 -1.11 -1.62
N LEU A 84 16.72 -0.20 -1.25
CA LEU A 84 15.36 -0.10 -1.81
C LEU A 84 15.17 1.12 -2.71
N TYR A 85 16.22 1.94 -2.86
CA TYR A 85 16.29 3.00 -3.86
C TYR A 85 17.51 2.82 -4.78
N PRO A 86 17.39 3.15 -6.07
CA PRO A 86 18.56 3.23 -6.95
C PRO A 86 19.62 4.20 -6.41
N ALA A 87 20.90 3.93 -6.65
CA ALA A 87 22.00 4.81 -6.23
C ALA A 87 22.17 6.05 -7.12
N GLU A 88 21.94 5.90 -8.43
CA GLU A 88 22.08 7.00 -9.39
C GLU A 88 20.98 8.06 -9.16
N PRO A 89 21.32 9.36 -9.04
CA PRO A 89 20.37 10.41 -8.66
C PRO A 89 19.10 10.48 -9.53
N ALA A 90 19.22 10.40 -10.86
CA ALA A 90 18.07 10.48 -11.75
C ALA A 90 17.19 9.23 -11.65
N ALA A 91 17.78 8.04 -11.49
CA ALA A 91 17.06 6.79 -11.25
C ALA A 91 16.35 6.82 -9.89
N ARG A 92 16.99 7.36 -8.85
CA ARG A 92 16.38 7.56 -7.52
C ARG A 92 15.20 8.53 -7.60
N ALA A 93 15.34 9.64 -8.32
CA ALA A 93 14.24 10.57 -8.55
C ALA A 93 13.06 9.92 -9.29
N ARG A 94 13.32 9.13 -10.33
CA ARG A 94 12.28 8.36 -11.04
C ARG A 94 11.60 7.32 -10.14
N CYS A 95 12.33 6.72 -9.20
CA CYS A 95 11.78 5.79 -8.22
C CYS A 95 10.81 6.50 -7.25
N ARG A 96 11.22 7.66 -6.70
CA ARG A 96 10.34 8.49 -5.86
C ARG A 96 9.08 8.94 -6.57
N LEU A 97 9.18 9.33 -7.85
CA LEU A 97 8.00 9.67 -8.65
C LEU A 97 7.06 8.48 -8.86
N ALA A 98 7.60 7.27 -9.02
CA ALA A 98 6.78 6.06 -9.15
C ALA A 98 6.12 5.65 -7.82
N GLU A 99 6.83 5.82 -6.70
CA GLU A 99 6.24 5.66 -5.35
C GLU A 99 5.08 6.67 -5.14
N LEU A 100 5.30 7.94 -5.48
CA LEU A 100 4.28 8.98 -5.39
C LEU A 100 3.09 8.70 -6.31
N ASP A 101 3.34 8.23 -7.54
CA ASP A 101 2.26 7.82 -8.44
C ASP A 101 1.39 6.73 -7.80
N ALA A 102 1.99 5.72 -7.17
CA ALA A 102 1.24 4.68 -6.47
C ALA A 102 0.41 5.22 -5.28
N ASP A 103 1.00 6.08 -4.46
CA ASP A 103 0.41 6.57 -3.20
C ASP A 103 -0.65 7.67 -3.39
N GLU A 104 -0.48 8.53 -4.40
CA GLU A 104 -1.30 9.71 -4.61
C GLU A 104 -2.19 9.58 -5.84
N VAL A 105 -1.69 9.00 -6.92
CA VAL A 105 -2.31 9.11 -8.23
C VAL A 105 -3.10 7.84 -8.59
N LEU A 106 -2.53 6.66 -8.42
CA LEU A 106 -3.24 5.38 -8.56
C LEU A 106 -4.17 5.13 -7.38
N PHE A 107 -3.76 5.47 -6.16
CA PHE A 107 -4.60 5.24 -4.99
C PHE A 107 -5.80 6.21 -4.92
N ALA A 108 -5.75 7.38 -5.57
CA ALA A 108 -6.90 8.31 -5.62
C ALA A 108 -8.21 7.65 -6.10
N PRO A 109 -8.29 7.01 -7.28
CA PRO A 109 -9.49 6.29 -7.67
C PRO A 109 -9.77 5.06 -6.79
N VAL A 110 -8.74 4.36 -6.28
CA VAL A 110 -8.93 3.21 -5.36
C VAL A 110 -9.63 3.61 -4.07
N ARG A 111 -9.43 4.84 -3.56
CA ARG A 111 -10.14 5.35 -2.39
C ARG A 111 -11.67 5.34 -2.57
N HIS A 112 -12.17 5.53 -3.80
CA HIS A 112 -13.60 5.46 -4.09
C HIS A 112 -14.17 4.04 -3.99
N LEU A 113 -13.34 3.01 -3.81
CA LEU A 113 -13.78 1.63 -3.59
C LEU A 113 -13.84 1.24 -2.10
N LEU A 114 -13.28 2.07 -1.19
CA LEU A 114 -13.19 1.74 0.25
C LEU A 114 -14.57 1.55 0.92
N PHE A 115 -15.60 2.25 0.43
CA PHE A 115 -16.97 2.12 0.96
C PHE A 115 -17.52 0.70 0.90
N ARG A 116 -16.98 -0.16 0.03
CA ARG A 116 -17.37 -1.59 -0.09
C ARG A 116 -17.04 -2.40 1.15
N THR A 117 -16.18 -1.87 2.02
CA THR A 117 -15.79 -2.51 3.27
C THR A 117 -16.55 -1.96 4.48
N GLU A 118 -17.27 -0.86 4.30
CA GLU A 118 -18.08 -0.22 5.32
C GLU A 118 -19.51 -0.80 5.31
N PRO A 119 -20.25 -0.72 6.43
CA PRO A 119 -21.70 -0.91 6.39
C PRO A 119 -22.35 0.06 5.38
N PRO A 120 -23.45 -0.36 4.70
CA PRO A 120 -24.19 0.55 3.83
C PRO A 120 -24.55 1.85 4.56
N HIS A 121 -24.38 2.97 3.86
CA HIS A 121 -24.70 4.27 4.44
C HIS A 121 -26.21 4.37 4.68
N ALA A 122 -26.63 4.90 5.83
CA ALA A 122 -28.04 4.99 6.21
C ALA A 122 -28.87 5.85 5.22
N ASP A 123 -28.24 6.87 4.63
CA ASP A 123 -28.80 7.64 3.51
C ASP A 123 -28.57 6.93 2.17
N ALA A 124 -29.66 6.50 1.54
CA ALA A 124 -29.67 5.80 0.26
C ALA A 124 -29.12 6.63 -0.91
N ALA A 125 -29.28 7.96 -0.90
CA ALA A 125 -28.74 8.82 -1.94
C ALA A 125 -27.20 8.91 -1.85
N ILE A 126 -26.65 8.95 -0.63
CA ILE A 126 -25.19 8.88 -0.41
C ILE A 126 -24.66 7.52 -0.85
N HIS A 127 -25.36 6.43 -0.52
CA HIS A 127 -24.97 5.09 -0.95
C HIS A 127 -24.97 4.97 -2.49
N ALA A 128 -26.03 5.43 -3.16
CA ALA A 128 -26.12 5.43 -4.62
C ALA A 128 -24.98 6.25 -5.28
N ARG A 129 -24.62 7.41 -4.72
CA ARG A 129 -23.48 8.21 -5.20
C ARG A 129 -22.16 7.44 -5.07
N ARG A 130 -21.91 6.81 -3.92
CA ARG A 130 -20.68 6.00 -3.70
C ARG A 130 -20.57 4.85 -4.70
N LEU A 131 -21.68 4.20 -5.05
CA LEU A 131 -21.73 3.17 -6.09
C LEU A 131 -21.35 3.74 -7.46
N ALA A 132 -21.89 4.90 -7.83
CA ALA A 132 -21.58 5.56 -9.10
C ALA A 132 -20.11 6.00 -9.17
N ASP A 133 -19.59 6.64 -8.12
CA ASP A 133 -18.20 7.09 -8.02
C ASP A 133 -17.24 5.89 -8.10
N GLY A 134 -17.55 4.80 -7.37
CA GLY A 134 -16.76 3.56 -7.43
C GLY A 134 -16.76 2.95 -8.83
N LYS A 135 -17.89 2.99 -9.55
CA LYS A 135 -17.97 2.48 -10.91
C LYS A 135 -17.13 3.31 -11.90
N ALA A 136 -17.14 4.63 -11.76
CA ALA A 136 -16.29 5.50 -12.57
C ALA A 136 -14.80 5.25 -12.27
N ALA A 137 -14.45 5.11 -10.99
CA ALA A 137 -13.08 4.84 -10.54
C ALA A 137 -12.52 3.52 -11.08
N GLU A 138 -13.34 2.47 -11.28
CA GLU A 138 -12.90 1.23 -11.92
C GLU A 138 -12.33 1.47 -13.34
N GLY A 139 -12.93 2.38 -14.11
CA GLY A 139 -12.43 2.72 -15.45
C GLY A 139 -11.06 3.40 -15.41
N GLU A 140 -10.87 4.34 -14.48
CA GLU A 140 -9.58 5.00 -14.27
C GLU A 140 -8.49 4.03 -13.82
N ILE A 141 -8.82 3.13 -12.88
CA ILE A 141 -7.90 2.10 -12.38
C ILE A 141 -7.49 1.16 -13.52
N ALA A 142 -8.44 0.73 -14.35
CA ALA A 142 -8.19 -0.12 -15.51
C ALA A 142 -7.22 0.54 -16.52
N GLY A 143 -7.38 1.84 -16.78
CA GLY A 143 -6.45 2.60 -17.61
C GLY A 143 -5.03 2.65 -17.03
N ARG A 144 -4.91 2.82 -15.71
CA ARG A 144 -3.61 2.81 -15.02
C ARG A 144 -2.96 1.44 -15.00
N PHE A 145 -3.75 0.37 -14.85
CA PHE A 145 -3.25 -1.00 -14.95
C PHE A 145 -2.68 -1.29 -16.35
N ALA A 146 -3.31 -0.76 -17.41
CA ALA A 146 -2.77 -0.85 -18.76
C ALA A 146 -1.41 -0.15 -18.88
N ALA A 147 -1.27 1.06 -18.32
CA ALA A 147 -0.01 1.81 -18.32
C ALA A 147 1.11 1.09 -17.53
N LEU A 148 0.78 0.54 -16.36
CA LEU A 148 1.72 -0.26 -15.57
C LEU A 148 2.13 -1.55 -16.30
N ALA A 149 1.19 -2.22 -16.96
CA ALA A 149 1.47 -3.41 -17.76
C ALA A 149 2.42 -3.10 -18.93
N ALA A 150 2.21 -1.98 -19.64
CA ALA A 150 3.10 -1.53 -20.69
C ALA A 150 4.51 -1.22 -20.16
N ARG A 151 4.61 -0.60 -18.98
CA ARG A 151 5.91 -0.31 -18.33
C ARG A 151 6.66 -1.59 -17.92
N LEU A 152 5.94 -2.63 -17.51
CA LEU A 152 6.48 -3.93 -17.08
C LEU A 152 6.70 -4.90 -18.26
N ASP A 153 6.29 -4.53 -19.47
CA ASP A 153 6.46 -5.37 -20.64
C ASP A 153 7.95 -5.41 -21.05
N GLY A 154 8.54 -6.60 -20.94
CA GLY A 154 9.94 -6.84 -21.30
C GLY A 154 10.23 -6.64 -22.78
N ALA A 155 9.24 -6.82 -23.67
CA ALA A 155 9.39 -6.54 -25.11
C ALA A 155 9.55 -5.04 -25.37
N SER A 156 9.05 -4.20 -24.46
CA SER A 156 9.13 -2.73 -24.50
C SER A 156 10.35 -2.18 -23.74
N GLY A 157 11.31 -3.05 -23.37
CA GLY A 157 12.49 -2.67 -22.57
C GLY A 157 12.23 -2.56 -21.07
N GLY A 158 11.07 -3.04 -20.59
CA GLY A 158 10.74 -3.12 -19.17
C GLY A 158 11.59 -4.14 -18.41
N GLY A 159 11.72 -3.93 -17.09
CA GLY A 159 12.40 -4.85 -16.18
C GLY A 159 11.44 -5.69 -15.35
N PRO A 160 11.95 -6.66 -14.56
CA PRO A 160 11.14 -7.44 -13.64
C PRO A 160 10.48 -6.62 -12.50
N PHE A 161 10.89 -5.36 -12.32
CA PHE A 161 10.39 -4.43 -11.30
C PHE A 161 10.08 -3.06 -11.92
N ILE A 162 9.29 -2.24 -11.22
CA ILE A 162 8.82 -0.92 -11.67
C ILE A 162 10.00 0.00 -12.07
N CYS A 163 11.12 -0.09 -11.34
CA CYS A 163 12.31 0.71 -11.58
C CYS A 163 13.44 -0.06 -12.29
N GLY A 164 13.16 -1.22 -12.87
CA GLY A 164 14.11 -1.99 -13.68
C GLY A 164 14.48 -3.34 -13.05
N GLY A 165 15.77 -3.54 -12.79
CA GLY A 165 16.34 -4.86 -12.49
C GLY A 165 16.21 -5.35 -11.05
N ALA A 166 15.86 -4.48 -10.10
CA ALA A 166 15.81 -4.81 -8.67
C ALA A 166 14.54 -4.25 -8.00
N LEU A 167 14.14 -4.88 -6.90
CA LEU A 167 13.04 -4.42 -6.04
C LEU A 167 13.34 -3.02 -5.50
N THR A 168 12.36 -2.14 -5.55
CA THR A 168 12.45 -0.80 -4.95
C THR A 168 11.20 -0.48 -4.13
N VAL A 169 11.22 0.65 -3.42
CA VAL A 169 10.01 1.16 -2.75
C VAL A 169 8.83 1.40 -3.71
N ALA A 170 9.11 1.69 -4.98
CA ALA A 170 8.07 1.88 -5.99
C ALA A 170 7.28 0.59 -6.23
N ASP A 171 7.96 -0.56 -6.18
CA ASP A 171 7.32 -1.87 -6.25
C ASP A 171 6.47 -2.14 -5.01
N ILE A 172 6.98 -1.84 -3.81
CA ILE A 172 6.23 -2.03 -2.56
C ILE A 172 4.96 -1.17 -2.55
N ALA A 173 5.07 0.12 -2.89
CA ALA A 173 3.93 1.03 -2.95
C ALA A 173 2.90 0.60 -3.99
N THR A 174 3.36 0.31 -5.22
CA THR A 174 2.48 -0.15 -6.30
C THR A 174 1.81 -1.47 -5.93
N PHE A 175 2.54 -2.39 -5.31
CA PHE A 175 2.00 -3.70 -4.91
C PHE A 175 0.87 -3.53 -3.91
N MET A 176 1.10 -2.69 -2.90
CA MET A 176 0.11 -2.42 -1.87
C MET A 176 -1.16 -1.78 -2.45
N THR A 177 -1.02 -0.86 -3.40
CA THR A 177 -2.17 -0.26 -4.08
C THR A 177 -2.91 -1.28 -4.96
N VAL A 178 -2.19 -2.13 -5.72
CA VAL A 178 -2.78 -3.20 -6.53
C VAL A 178 -3.50 -4.24 -5.66
N LEU A 179 -2.88 -4.68 -4.56
CA LEU A 179 -3.47 -5.58 -3.58
C LEU A 179 -4.77 -5.00 -3.03
N PHE A 180 -4.79 -3.71 -2.69
CA PHE A 180 -6.00 -3.04 -2.20
C PHE A 180 -7.08 -2.94 -3.28
N THR A 181 -6.73 -2.69 -4.54
CA THR A 181 -7.69 -2.76 -5.64
C THR A 181 -8.35 -4.14 -5.72
N GLN A 182 -7.55 -5.22 -5.68
CA GLN A 182 -8.08 -6.59 -5.75
C GLN A 182 -8.96 -6.92 -4.54
N ARG A 183 -8.46 -6.58 -3.34
CA ARG A 183 -9.19 -6.71 -2.07
C ARG A 183 -10.56 -6.03 -2.10
N LEU A 184 -10.65 -4.85 -2.72
CA LEU A 184 -11.87 -4.04 -2.80
C LEU A 184 -12.77 -4.42 -3.99
N ARG A 185 -12.55 -5.58 -4.62
CA ARG A 185 -13.29 -6.05 -5.81
C ARG A 185 -13.23 -5.05 -6.97
N GLY A 186 -12.10 -4.35 -7.14
CA GLY A 186 -11.84 -3.47 -8.28
C GLY A 186 -11.55 -4.24 -9.58
N PRO A 187 -11.02 -3.58 -10.62
CA PRO A 187 -10.71 -4.24 -11.89
C PRO A 187 -9.74 -5.42 -11.74
N ASP A 188 -9.99 -6.49 -12.50
CA ASP A 188 -9.16 -7.70 -12.50
C ASP A 188 -7.77 -7.43 -13.11
N LEU A 189 -6.75 -8.14 -12.62
CA LEU A 189 -5.40 -8.16 -13.16
C LEU A 189 -5.23 -9.04 -14.40
N ALA A 190 -6.10 -10.05 -14.59
CA ALA A 190 -5.96 -11.06 -15.65
C ALA A 190 -5.74 -10.48 -17.07
N PRO A 191 -6.42 -9.39 -17.50
CA PRO A 191 -6.16 -8.77 -18.80
C PRO A 191 -4.77 -8.15 -18.95
N TYR A 192 -4.08 -7.87 -17.84
CA TYR A 192 -2.83 -7.12 -17.79
C TYR A 192 -1.66 -8.06 -17.51
N VAL A 193 -1.36 -8.95 -18.45
CA VAL A 193 -0.44 -10.09 -18.25
C VAL A 193 0.91 -9.71 -17.63
N PRO A 194 1.64 -8.66 -18.08
CA PRO A 194 2.89 -8.25 -17.45
C PRO A 194 2.70 -7.82 -15.98
N LEU A 195 1.65 -7.05 -15.69
CA LEU A 195 1.33 -6.59 -14.34
C LEU A 195 0.93 -7.76 -13.44
N ALA A 196 0.09 -8.68 -13.93
CA ALA A 196 -0.28 -9.89 -13.19
C ALA A 196 0.94 -10.77 -12.88
N GLY A 197 1.88 -10.88 -13.81
CA GLY A 197 3.15 -11.59 -13.62
C GLY A 197 4.04 -10.94 -12.57
N TRP A 198 4.18 -9.62 -12.61
CA TRP A 198 4.89 -8.84 -11.58
C TRP A 198 4.23 -8.98 -10.20
N TYR A 199 2.91 -8.89 -10.11
CA TYR A 199 2.17 -9.01 -8.85
C TYR A 199 2.39 -10.37 -8.19
N ARG A 200 2.35 -11.46 -8.99
CA ARG A 200 2.64 -12.81 -8.51
C ARG A 200 4.08 -12.97 -8.03
N ARG A 201 5.05 -12.44 -8.80
CA ARG A 201 6.46 -12.45 -8.42
C ARG A 201 6.70 -11.80 -7.06
N LEU A 202 5.99 -10.69 -6.77
CA LEU A 202 6.07 -10.05 -5.47
C LEU A 202 5.38 -10.88 -4.40
N LEU A 203 4.20 -11.45 -4.67
CA LEU A 203 3.52 -12.37 -3.74
C LEU A 203 4.37 -13.60 -3.36
N ASP A 204 5.26 -14.06 -4.23
CA ASP A 204 6.16 -15.20 -3.94
C ASP A 204 7.27 -14.84 -2.93
N ARG A 205 7.44 -13.54 -2.61
CA ARG A 205 8.42 -13.08 -1.60
C ARG A 205 7.82 -13.17 -0.19
N PRO A 206 8.59 -13.62 0.82
CA PRO A 206 8.06 -13.81 2.18
C PRO A 206 7.41 -12.57 2.81
N ALA A 207 8.02 -11.39 2.69
CA ALA A 207 7.50 -10.14 3.27
C ALA A 207 6.13 -9.76 2.69
N PHE A 208 6.00 -9.86 1.37
CA PHE A 208 4.78 -9.56 0.63
C PHE A 208 3.68 -10.60 0.91
N ALA A 209 4.03 -11.89 0.92
CA ALA A 209 3.11 -12.97 1.27
C ALA A 209 2.55 -12.80 2.68
N GLN A 210 3.41 -12.45 3.65
CA GLN A 210 3.01 -12.21 5.03
C GLN A 210 2.05 -11.02 5.13
N ALA A 211 2.35 -9.91 4.44
CA ALA A 211 1.46 -8.75 4.41
C ALA A 211 0.09 -9.09 3.81
N ALA A 212 0.06 -9.76 2.66
CA ALA A 212 -1.19 -10.18 2.01
C ALA A 212 -2.00 -11.13 2.92
N ALA A 213 -1.37 -12.10 3.56
CA ALA A 213 -2.03 -13.04 4.47
C ALA A 213 -2.60 -12.34 5.71
N ALA A 214 -1.85 -11.42 6.31
CA ALA A 214 -2.28 -10.66 7.47
C ALA A 214 -3.45 -9.71 7.14
N ILE A 215 -3.42 -9.04 5.98
CA ILE A 215 -4.52 -8.21 5.49
C ILE A 215 -5.77 -9.06 5.23
N ALA A 216 -5.64 -10.21 4.57
CA ALA A 216 -6.76 -11.11 4.34
C ALA A 216 -7.36 -11.64 5.65
N ALA A 217 -6.54 -11.91 6.67
CA ALA A 217 -7.01 -12.28 8.00
C ALA A 217 -7.73 -11.13 8.72
N ALA A 218 -7.22 -9.90 8.58
CA ALA A 218 -7.89 -8.71 9.09
C ALA A 218 -9.23 -8.46 8.41
N ASP A 219 -9.33 -8.64 7.09
CA ASP A 219 -10.59 -8.45 6.35
C ASP A 219 -11.69 -9.38 6.79
N ARG A 220 -11.40 -10.67 6.99
CA ARG A 220 -12.39 -11.64 7.49
C ARG A 220 -13.00 -11.21 8.82
N ARG A 221 -12.27 -10.42 9.61
CA ARG A 221 -12.70 -9.95 10.94
C ARG A 221 -13.33 -8.55 10.89
N LEU A 222 -12.78 -7.66 10.07
CA LEU A 222 -13.05 -6.23 10.11
C LEU A 222 -13.89 -5.73 8.94
N SER A 223 -13.98 -6.48 7.83
CA SER A 223 -14.68 -6.08 6.60
C SER A 223 -15.77 -7.07 6.22
N PRO A 224 -16.75 -7.39 7.10
CA PRO A 224 -17.77 -8.41 6.82
C PRO A 224 -18.60 -8.13 5.57
N ALA A 225 -18.74 -6.86 5.18
CA ALA A 225 -19.42 -6.44 3.95
C ALA A 225 -18.77 -7.00 2.66
N LEU A 226 -17.48 -7.35 2.69
CA LEU A 226 -16.80 -8.03 1.57
C LEU A 226 -17.09 -9.53 1.50
N GLY A 227 -17.70 -10.12 2.52
CA GLY A 227 -18.09 -11.55 2.53
C GLY A 227 -19.55 -11.78 2.15
N ALA A 228 -20.38 -10.73 2.17
CA ALA A 228 -21.75 -10.72 1.66
C ALA A 228 -21.78 -10.54 0.13
#